data_AF-K5W9X9-F1
#
_entry.id   AF-K5W9X9-F1
#
_cell.length_a   1.000
_cell.length_b   1.000
_cell.length_c   1.000
_cell.angle_alpha   90.00
_cell.angle_beta   90.00
_cell.angle_gamma   90.00
#
_symmetry.space_group_name_H-M   'P 1'
#
loop_
_entity.id
_entity.type
_entity.pdbx_description
1 polymer ?
#
loop_
_entity_poly.entity_id
_entity_poly.type
_entity_poly.pdbx_seq_one_letter_code
_entity_poly.pdbx_strand_id
1 'polypeptide(L)'
;MTPTLFVVLPITFLVLNPIQFAFTKTSISSINSFGYSPHPFPQYLAWIEELLATATKYKPIIVSMTSDIDDAASFTAMLDQLQNLRKKLGDQTDEGARIAVELNTSCPNIQNSTPPGYDIESLNPLLEVLCDAYAKDPTLTIGLKLPPLVHEQQFHSILDRIQSLTSQITLDNHSVGSVISFLTCTNTLGNTLLFPDQITLSSSPSSNNHSTTFALPTVLGGLAGEALHPLALGNVYRFSNLLKESNKRPSSPLSKIKIIGVGGITSKEARRRMEAAGAGAVACATLFGKEGITAFEILSSN
;
A
#
# COMPACT_ATOMS: atom_id res chain seq x y z
N MET A 1 7.41 -22.03 -4.29
CA MET A 1 7.16 -21.15 -3.13
C MET A 1 5.66 -20.94 -3.03
N THR A 2 5.04 -21.37 -1.93
CA THR A 2 3.67 -20.98 -1.59
C THR A 2 3.59 -19.45 -1.47
N PRO A 3 2.56 -18.78 -2.01
CA PRO A 3 2.41 -17.34 -1.86
C PRO A 3 2.34 -16.99 -0.37
N THR A 4 3.29 -16.20 0.12
CA THR A 4 3.23 -15.65 1.47
C THR A 4 2.15 -14.58 1.48
N LEU A 5 1.09 -14.79 2.26
CA LEU A 5 0.05 -13.80 2.49
C LEU A 5 0.63 -12.72 3.42
N PHE A 6 0.84 -11.52 2.89
CA PHE A 6 1.31 -10.39 3.68
C PHE A 6 0.07 -9.70 4.29
N VAL A 7 0.09 -9.54 5.61
CA VAL A 7 -0.85 -8.62 6.25
C VAL A 7 -0.26 -7.22 6.08
N VAL A 8 -0.66 -6.54 5.01
CA VAL A 8 -0.56 -5.08 4.97
C VAL A 8 -1.68 -4.61 5.88
N LEU A 9 -1.34 -4.17 7.10
CA LEU A 9 -2.31 -3.55 7.99
C LEU A 9 -2.63 -2.16 7.42
N PRO A 10 -3.81 -1.91 6.82
CA PRO A 10 -4.30 -0.54 6.78
C PRO A 10 -4.53 -0.15 8.23
N ILE A 11 -3.67 0.72 8.70
CA ILE A 11 -3.78 1.30 10.02
C ILE A 11 -5.05 2.17 10.04
N THR A 12 -6.17 1.66 10.56
CA THR A 12 -7.29 2.49 11.02
C THR A 12 -8.22 1.73 11.96
N PHE A 13 -8.36 2.18 13.21
CA PHE A 13 -9.54 1.94 14.03
C PHE A 13 -9.93 3.20 14.81
N LEU A 14 -11.23 3.50 14.74
CA LEU A 14 -12.09 4.23 15.68
C LEU A 14 -11.62 5.60 16.20
N VAL A 15 -12.06 6.67 15.53
CA VAL A 15 -12.49 7.90 16.23
C VAL A 15 -13.93 8.22 15.84
N LEU A 16 -14.73 8.45 16.88
CA LEU A 16 -16.18 8.70 16.88
C LEU A 16 -16.53 9.94 16.04
N ASN A 17 -16.99 9.74 14.80
CA ASN A 17 -17.62 10.74 13.94
C ASN A 17 -18.37 10.02 12.79
N PRO A 18 -19.34 10.64 12.08
CA PRO A 18 -20.30 9.95 11.23
C PRO A 18 -19.63 8.99 10.25
N ILE A 19 -20.27 7.84 10.02
CA ILE A 19 -19.72 6.66 9.34
C ILE A 19 -18.82 7.05 8.15
N GLN A 20 -17.50 6.88 8.33
CA GLN A 20 -16.47 7.21 7.33
C GLN A 20 -16.22 6.06 6.34
N PHE A 21 -17.04 5.01 6.37
CA PHE A 21 -16.93 3.88 5.45
C PHE A 21 -18.26 3.14 5.28
N ALA A 22 -18.52 2.58 4.11
CA ALA A 22 -19.70 1.76 3.90
C ALA A 22 -19.45 0.59 2.96
N PHE A 23 -20.15 -0.52 3.19
CA PHE A 23 -20.20 -1.65 2.27
C PHE A 23 -21.39 -1.53 1.32
N THR A 24 -21.22 -1.98 0.07
CA THR A 24 -22.32 -2.07 -0.90
C THR A 24 -23.28 -3.21 -0.55
N LYS A 25 -24.55 -3.10 -0.97
CA LYS A 25 -25.57 -4.14 -0.72
C LYS A 25 -25.39 -5.39 -1.58
N THR A 26 -24.89 -5.22 -2.80
CA THR A 26 -24.94 -6.25 -3.87
C THR A 26 -23.62 -6.95 -4.14
N SER A 27 -22.53 -6.50 -3.53
CA SER A 27 -21.18 -7.01 -3.76
C SER A 27 -20.33 -6.84 -2.50
N ILE A 28 -19.17 -7.48 -2.45
CA ILE A 28 -18.17 -7.23 -1.40
C ILE A 28 -17.33 -6.02 -1.84
N SER A 29 -17.97 -4.86 -1.97
CA SER A 29 -17.32 -3.59 -2.25
C SER A 29 -17.48 -2.61 -1.09
N SER A 30 -16.57 -1.65 -1.00
CA SER A 30 -16.63 -0.63 0.05
C SER A 30 -16.22 0.74 -0.48
N ILE A 31 -16.76 1.78 0.14
CA ILE A 31 -16.31 3.17 -0.03
C ILE A 31 -15.83 3.71 1.33
N ASN A 32 -14.80 4.54 1.37
CA ASN A 32 -14.33 5.14 2.63
C ASN A 32 -13.75 6.55 2.47
N SER A 33 -13.77 7.31 3.56
CA SER A 33 -13.25 8.68 3.68
C SER A 33 -12.46 8.90 4.98
N PHE A 34 -11.71 7.88 5.44
CA PHE A 34 -11.06 7.89 6.76
C PHE A 34 -9.93 8.94 6.92
N GLY A 35 -9.21 9.26 5.84
CA GLY A 35 -7.94 9.97 5.95
C GLY A 35 -6.83 9.09 6.55
N TYR A 36 -5.88 9.70 7.26
CA TYR A 36 -4.76 8.99 7.89
C TYR A 36 -5.08 8.54 9.32
N SER A 37 -4.26 7.60 9.80
CA SER A 37 -4.29 7.08 11.17
C SER A 37 -4.41 8.19 12.23
N PRO A 38 -5.24 8.01 13.27
CA PRO A 38 -5.30 8.95 14.38
C PRO A 38 -4.15 8.78 15.40
N HIS A 39 -3.46 7.63 15.40
CA HIS A 39 -2.34 7.39 16.32
C HIS A 39 -1.03 7.97 15.76
N PRO A 40 -0.14 8.49 16.62
CA PRO A 40 1.14 9.02 16.21
C PRO A 40 2.12 7.88 15.85
N PHE A 41 3.09 8.18 14.98
CA PHE A 41 4.05 7.21 14.48
C PHE A 41 4.82 6.41 15.57
N PRO A 42 5.30 7.02 16.67
CA PRO A 42 5.97 6.28 17.75
C PRO A 42 5.11 5.18 18.40
N GLN A 43 3.79 5.34 18.40
CA GLN A 43 2.89 4.31 18.93
C GLN A 43 2.91 3.04 18.06
N TYR A 44 3.00 3.18 16.74
CA TYR A 44 3.17 2.04 15.84
C TYR A 44 4.49 1.32 16.05
N LEU A 45 5.57 2.07 16.26
CA LEU A 45 6.88 1.48 16.53
C LEU A 45 6.87 0.65 17.82
N ALA A 46 6.20 1.13 18.87
CA ALA A 46 6.03 0.38 20.12
C ALA A 46 5.26 -0.94 19.90
N TRP A 47 4.17 -0.92 19.12
CA TRP A 47 3.42 -2.13 18.79
C TRP A 47 4.22 -3.10 17.93
N ILE A 48 4.98 -2.62 16.95
CA ILE A 48 5.86 -3.45 16.12
C ILE A 48 6.91 -4.13 17.00
N GLU A 49 7.51 -3.39 17.93
CA GLU A 49 8.49 -3.94 18.86
C GLU A 49 7.89 -5.07 19.72
N GLU A 50 6.72 -4.84 20.31
CA GLU A 50 6.01 -5.83 21.13
C GLU A 50 5.65 -7.09 20.33
N LEU A 51 5.15 -6.91 19.11
CA LEU A 51 4.79 -8.01 18.21
C LEU A 51 6.02 -8.84 17.84
N LEU A 52 7.14 -8.21 17.50
CA LEU A 52 8.36 -8.91 17.09
C LEU A 52 9.12 -9.52 18.27
N ALA A 53 8.99 -8.97 19.47
CA ALA A 53 9.57 -9.54 20.69
C ALA A 53 8.89 -10.87 21.09
N THR A 54 7.61 -11.03 20.77
CA THR A 54 6.81 -12.22 21.11
C THR A 54 6.61 -13.18 19.93
N ALA A 55 7.06 -12.80 18.72
CA ALA A 55 6.87 -13.59 17.51
C ALA A 55 7.67 -14.91 17.55
N THR A 56 6.96 -16.02 17.43
CA THR A 56 7.55 -17.37 17.30
C THR A 56 7.76 -17.82 15.86
N LYS A 57 7.25 -17.04 14.90
CA LYS A 57 7.39 -17.28 13.45
C LYS A 57 7.91 -16.04 12.76
N TYR A 58 8.72 -16.24 11.73
CA TYR A 58 9.12 -15.15 10.84
C TYR A 58 7.90 -14.64 10.08
N LYS A 59 7.48 -13.40 10.36
CA LYS A 59 6.43 -12.71 9.62
C LYS A 59 6.87 -11.27 9.38
N PRO A 60 7.11 -10.87 8.13
CA PRO A 60 7.50 -9.50 7.81
C PRO A 60 6.34 -8.52 8.03
N ILE A 61 6.70 -7.29 8.36
CA ILE A 61 5.82 -6.15 8.62
C ILE A 61 6.22 -5.05 7.63
N ILE A 62 5.24 -4.55 6.87
CA ILE A 62 5.41 -3.40 5.99
C ILE A 62 4.80 -2.19 6.72
N VAL A 63 5.63 -1.19 7.01
CA VAL A 63 5.19 0.07 7.61
C VAL A 63 4.87 1.06 6.50
N SER A 64 3.58 1.24 6.23
CA SER A 64 3.08 2.17 5.22
C SER A 64 3.02 3.58 5.79
N MET A 65 3.82 4.50 5.23
CA MET A 65 4.08 5.84 5.76
C MET A 65 3.89 6.89 4.65
N THR A 66 3.65 8.13 5.04
CA THR A 66 3.53 9.26 4.12
C THR A 66 3.90 10.54 4.86
N SER A 67 4.25 11.57 4.10
CA SER A 67 4.40 12.95 4.57
C SER A 67 3.83 13.88 3.51
N ASP A 68 3.65 15.15 3.84
CA ASP A 68 3.45 16.17 2.82
C ASP A 68 4.73 16.30 1.99
N ILE A 69 4.58 16.51 0.67
CA ILE A 69 5.72 16.60 -0.25
C ILE A 69 6.65 17.77 0.09
N ASP A 70 6.10 18.82 0.71
CA ASP A 70 6.84 20.00 1.17
C ASP A 70 7.48 19.79 2.55
N ASP A 71 7.21 18.65 3.22
CA ASP A 71 7.75 18.30 4.54
C ASP A 71 8.55 16.97 4.49
N ALA A 72 9.59 16.97 3.67
CA ALA A 72 10.57 15.89 3.60
C ALA A 72 11.36 15.71 4.92
N ALA A 73 11.44 16.76 5.74
CA ALA A 73 12.10 16.71 7.05
C ALA A 73 11.36 15.81 8.03
N SER A 74 10.03 15.93 8.12
CA SER A 74 9.21 15.00 8.92
C SER A 74 9.31 13.58 8.42
N PHE A 75 9.35 13.36 7.11
CA PHE A 75 9.53 12.03 6.54
C PHE A 75 10.89 11.41 6.92
N THR A 76 11.96 12.19 6.83
CA THR A 76 13.30 11.81 7.30
C THR A 76 13.27 11.41 8.77
N ALA A 77 12.66 12.24 9.63
CA ALA A 77 12.59 11.97 11.07
C ALA A 77 11.83 10.67 11.39
N MET A 78 10.73 10.38 10.68
CA MET A 78 10.02 9.11 10.85
C MET A 78 10.86 7.92 10.36
N LEU A 79 11.57 8.06 9.25
CA LEU A 79 12.42 7.00 8.72
C LEU A 79 13.61 6.71 9.65
N ASP A 80 14.20 7.74 10.26
CA ASP A 80 15.23 7.59 11.29
C ASP A 80 14.71 6.85 12.52
N GLN A 81 13.49 7.14 12.98
CA GLN A 81 12.87 6.40 14.08
C GLN A 81 12.65 4.92 13.73
N LEU A 82 12.19 4.62 12.51
CA LEU A 82 12.06 3.24 12.03
C LEU A 82 13.41 2.53 11.98
N GLN A 83 14.44 3.20 11.47
CA GLN A 83 15.79 2.64 11.40
C GLN A 83 16.40 2.40 12.78
N ASN A 84 16.15 3.28 13.74
CA ASN A 84 16.54 3.06 15.13
C ASN A 84 15.87 1.81 15.73
N LEU A 85 14.57 1.58 15.45
CA LEU A 85 13.90 0.35 15.84
C LEU A 85 14.51 -0.88 15.17
N ARG A 86 14.76 -0.82 13.86
CA ARG A 86 15.43 -1.91 13.11
C ARG A 86 16.78 -2.26 13.72
N LYS A 87 17.62 -1.26 14.00
CA LYS A 87 18.91 -1.44 14.65
C LYS A 87 18.76 -2.07 16.05
N LYS A 88 17.82 -1.59 16.86
CA LYS A 88 17.52 -2.12 18.20
C LYS A 88 17.13 -3.61 18.15
N LEU A 89 16.36 -4.00 17.14
CA LEU A 89 15.88 -5.38 16.95
C LEU A 89 16.85 -6.28 16.17
N GLY A 90 18.01 -5.76 15.74
CA GLY A 90 18.95 -6.50 14.90
C GLY A 90 18.40 -6.83 13.51
N ASP A 91 17.49 -6.01 12.98
CA ASP A 91 16.77 -6.25 11.72
C ASP A 91 17.49 -5.67 10.47
N GLN A 92 18.78 -5.38 10.59
CA GLN A 92 19.66 -4.90 9.51
C GLN A 92 20.50 -6.07 8.99
N THR A 93 19.85 -7.01 8.31
CA THR A 93 20.48 -8.28 7.90
C THR A 93 20.33 -8.54 6.40
N ASP A 94 21.35 -9.16 5.81
CA ASP A 94 21.33 -9.62 4.42
C ASP A 94 20.43 -10.85 4.21
N GLU A 95 20.06 -11.54 5.29
CA GLU A 95 19.16 -12.71 5.26
C GLU A 95 17.68 -12.33 5.06
N GLY A 96 17.38 -11.04 5.09
CA GLY A 96 16.05 -10.47 4.88
C GLY A 96 15.57 -9.72 6.12
N ALA A 97 15.35 -8.41 5.95
CA ALA A 97 14.72 -7.59 6.99
C ALA A 97 13.26 -8.01 7.22
N ARG A 98 12.84 -8.03 8.48
CA ARG A 98 11.42 -8.23 8.84
C ARG A 98 10.63 -6.95 8.69
N ILE A 99 11.26 -5.80 8.85
CA ILE A 99 10.61 -4.49 8.79
C ILE A 99 10.96 -3.84 7.46
N ALA A 100 9.94 -3.68 6.62
CA ALA A 100 10.01 -2.93 5.38
C ALA A 100 9.27 -1.58 5.54
N VAL A 101 9.66 -0.60 4.73
CA VAL A 101 8.93 0.67 4.60
C VAL A 101 8.19 0.72 3.26
N GLU A 102 7.01 1.32 3.26
CA GLU A 102 6.26 1.61 2.05
C GLU A 102 5.87 3.09 2.06
N LEU A 103 6.26 3.84 1.03
CA LEU A 103 5.75 5.20 0.84
C LEU A 103 4.35 5.13 0.21
N ASN A 104 3.35 5.57 0.94
CA ASN A 104 1.97 5.65 0.49
C ASN A 104 1.73 6.96 -0.26
N THR A 105 1.71 6.88 -1.59
CA THR A 105 1.61 8.05 -2.46
C THR A 105 0.19 8.30 -2.97
N SER A 106 -0.80 7.59 -2.42
CA SER A 106 -2.00 7.25 -3.19
C SER A 106 -3.33 7.49 -2.47
N CYS A 107 -3.33 8.06 -1.27
CA CYS A 107 -4.55 8.28 -0.50
C CYS A 107 -5.48 9.30 -1.17
N PRO A 108 -6.70 8.92 -1.63
CA PRO A 108 -7.60 9.84 -2.31
C PRO A 108 -8.42 10.73 -1.38
N ASN A 109 -8.28 10.56 -0.06
CA ASN A 109 -9.14 11.17 0.95
C ASN A 109 -8.52 12.42 1.61
N ILE A 110 -7.42 12.95 1.04
CA ILE A 110 -6.79 14.18 1.51
C ILE A 110 -7.44 15.36 0.80
N GLN A 111 -8.02 16.28 1.57
CA GLN A 111 -8.73 17.43 1.01
C GLN A 111 -7.78 18.31 0.20
N ASN A 112 -8.24 18.75 -0.98
CA ASN A 112 -7.53 19.67 -1.88
C ASN A 112 -6.14 19.19 -2.35
N SER A 113 -5.85 17.89 -2.23
CA SER A 113 -4.58 17.30 -2.68
C SER A 113 -4.84 16.14 -3.63
N THR A 114 -4.31 16.22 -4.83
CA THR A 114 -4.26 15.07 -5.74
C THR A 114 -3.25 14.07 -5.19
N PRO A 115 -3.56 12.76 -5.14
CA PRO A 115 -2.59 11.79 -4.69
C PRO A 115 -1.30 11.91 -5.51
N PRO A 116 -0.15 12.20 -4.89
CA PRO A 116 1.07 12.56 -5.60
C PRO A 116 1.61 11.38 -6.45
N GLY A 117 1.17 10.16 -6.19
CA GLY A 117 1.50 8.99 -7.02
C GLY A 117 0.94 9.03 -8.46
N TYR A 118 0.03 9.96 -8.78
CA TYR A 118 -0.37 10.21 -10.18
C TYR A 118 0.64 11.07 -10.95
N ASP A 119 1.46 11.84 -10.24
CA ASP A 119 2.56 12.65 -10.77
C ASP A 119 3.84 12.30 -10.01
N ILE A 120 4.50 11.22 -10.42
CA ILE A 120 5.65 10.67 -9.71
C ILE A 120 6.79 11.69 -9.51
N GLU A 121 6.91 12.70 -10.37
CA GLU A 121 7.94 13.74 -10.24
C GLU A 121 7.68 14.66 -9.03
N SER A 122 6.42 14.85 -8.64
CA SER A 122 6.09 15.63 -7.44
C SER A 122 6.57 14.96 -6.15
N LEU A 123 6.93 13.67 -6.20
CA LEU A 123 7.40 12.90 -5.04
C LEU A 123 8.91 12.96 -4.85
N ASN A 124 9.65 13.66 -5.71
CA ASN A 124 11.11 13.70 -5.67
C ASN A 124 11.70 13.99 -4.29
N PRO A 125 11.20 14.98 -3.52
CA PRO A 125 11.72 15.24 -2.17
C PRO A 125 11.62 14.03 -1.24
N LEU A 126 10.53 13.26 -1.30
CA LEU A 126 10.33 12.07 -0.46
C LEU A 126 11.10 10.86 -0.99
N LEU A 127 11.23 10.73 -2.31
CA LEU A 127 12.00 9.66 -2.95
C LEU A 127 13.51 9.80 -2.69
N GLU A 128 14.02 11.04 -2.62
CA GLU A 128 15.41 11.32 -2.25
C GLU A 128 15.70 10.89 -0.80
N VAL A 129 14.79 11.15 0.14
CA VAL A 129 14.91 10.66 1.52
C VAL A 129 14.99 9.12 1.59
N LEU A 130 14.21 8.41 0.77
CA LEU A 130 14.30 6.95 0.67
C LEU A 130 15.64 6.48 0.10
N CYS A 131 16.16 7.19 -0.91
CA CYS A 131 17.46 6.90 -1.50
C CYS A 131 18.59 7.08 -0.48
N ASP A 132 18.57 8.17 0.26
CA ASP A 132 19.56 8.45 1.31
C ASP A 132 19.53 7.39 2.42
N ALA A 133 18.33 6.96 2.83
CA ALA A 133 18.19 5.91 3.83
C ALA A 133 18.69 4.55 3.32
N TYR A 134 18.40 4.20 2.06
CA TYR A 134 18.91 2.99 1.43
C TYR A 134 20.42 3.02 1.24
N ALA A 135 21.00 4.16 0.87
CA ALA A 135 22.45 4.33 0.74
C ALA A 135 23.17 4.13 2.08
N LYS A 136 22.56 4.56 3.19
CA LYS A 136 23.07 4.34 4.55
C LYS A 136 22.89 2.90 5.04
N ASP A 137 21.85 2.21 4.58
CA ASP A 137 21.52 0.84 4.95
C ASP A 137 20.85 0.09 3.79
N PRO A 138 21.64 -0.60 2.95
CA PRO A 138 21.11 -1.34 1.79
C PRO A 138 20.24 -2.55 2.13
N THR A 139 20.13 -2.92 3.42
CA THR A 139 19.22 -3.99 3.87
C THR A 139 17.78 -3.48 4.03
N LEU A 140 17.56 -2.16 4.01
CA LEU A 140 16.23 -1.56 4.12
C LEU A 140 15.39 -1.93 2.89
N THR A 141 14.34 -2.72 3.11
CA THR A 141 13.38 -3.04 2.06
C THR A 141 12.38 -1.89 1.91
N ILE A 142 12.35 -1.26 0.74
CA ILE A 142 11.51 -0.09 0.45
C ILE A 142 10.49 -0.45 -0.63
N GLY A 143 9.25 0.03 -0.51
CA GLY A 143 8.24 -0.07 -1.55
C GLY A 143 7.44 1.20 -1.76
N LEU A 144 6.64 1.21 -2.83
CA LEU A 144 5.71 2.28 -3.15
C LEU A 144 4.28 1.73 -3.23
N LYS A 145 3.32 2.38 -2.57
CA LYS A 145 1.90 2.09 -2.74
C LYS A 145 1.27 3.08 -3.70
N LEU A 146 0.91 2.58 -4.87
CA LEU A 146 0.52 3.40 -6.02
C LEU A 146 -1.00 3.57 -6.10
N PRO A 147 -1.49 4.70 -6.63
CA PRO A 147 -2.91 4.88 -6.89
C PRO A 147 -3.34 4.05 -8.11
N PRO A 148 -4.66 3.92 -8.37
CA PRO A 148 -5.11 3.18 -9.55
C PRO A 148 -4.76 3.95 -10.82
N LEU A 149 -3.75 3.50 -11.55
CA LEU A 149 -3.32 4.13 -12.80
C LEU A 149 -4.25 3.72 -13.94
N VAL A 150 -4.51 4.64 -14.86
CA VAL A 150 -5.57 4.50 -15.87
C VAL A 150 -5.06 4.68 -17.30
N HIS A 151 -3.82 5.12 -17.49
CA HIS A 151 -3.22 5.22 -18.82
C HIS A 151 -1.73 4.85 -18.83
N GLU A 152 -1.25 4.47 -20.01
CA GLU A 152 0.05 3.84 -20.24
C GLU A 152 1.24 4.64 -19.70
N GLN A 153 1.28 5.95 -19.99
CA GLN A 153 2.39 6.81 -19.61
C GLN A 153 2.65 6.84 -18.10
N GLN A 154 1.62 6.69 -17.25
CA GLN A 154 1.79 6.66 -15.80
C GLN A 154 2.70 5.51 -15.34
N PHE A 155 2.54 4.34 -15.94
CA PHE A 155 3.34 3.16 -15.60
C PHE A 155 4.81 3.36 -15.98
N HIS A 156 5.06 3.89 -17.18
CA HIS A 156 6.41 4.19 -17.66
C HIS A 156 7.10 5.24 -16.79
N SER A 157 6.43 6.37 -16.50
CA SER A 157 6.99 7.43 -15.68
C SER A 157 7.44 6.93 -14.30
N ILE A 158 6.66 6.05 -13.66
CA ILE A 158 7.04 5.45 -12.37
C ILE A 158 8.31 4.59 -12.49
N LEU A 159 8.37 3.70 -13.49
CA LEU A 159 9.53 2.83 -13.66
C LEU A 159 10.79 3.60 -14.08
N ASP A 160 10.65 4.60 -14.94
CA ASP A 160 11.75 5.48 -15.36
C ASP A 160 12.30 6.26 -14.16
N ARG A 161 11.43 6.75 -13.27
CA ARG A 161 11.87 7.41 -12.04
C ARG A 161 12.62 6.46 -11.12
N ILE A 162 12.10 5.24 -10.89
CA ILE A 162 12.79 4.23 -10.05
C ILE A 162 14.17 3.88 -10.64
N GLN A 163 14.26 3.75 -11.96
CA GLN A 163 15.52 3.49 -12.66
C GLN A 163 16.50 4.66 -12.47
N SER A 164 16.03 5.91 -12.60
CA SER A 164 16.84 7.12 -12.36
C SER A 164 17.38 7.17 -10.94
N LEU A 165 16.52 6.98 -9.93
CA LEU A 165 16.92 6.97 -8.52
C LEU A 165 17.97 5.90 -8.21
N THR A 166 17.77 4.68 -8.71
CA THR A 166 18.73 3.60 -8.48
C THR A 166 20.09 3.89 -9.13
N SER A 167 20.09 4.53 -10.29
CA SER A 167 21.33 4.84 -11.03
C SER A 167 22.17 5.93 -10.35
N GLN A 168 21.60 6.71 -9.42
CA GLN A 168 22.31 7.75 -8.68
C GLN A 168 23.10 7.18 -7.48
N ILE A 169 22.78 5.96 -7.03
CA ILE A 169 23.43 5.35 -5.88
C ILE A 169 24.68 4.60 -6.35
N THR A 170 25.82 4.97 -5.77
CA THR A 170 27.08 4.23 -5.91
C THR A 170 27.42 3.61 -4.55
N LEU A 171 27.41 2.29 -4.46
CA LEU A 171 27.92 1.54 -3.31
C LEU A 171 29.25 0.91 -3.71
N ASP A 172 30.25 0.95 -2.82
CA ASP A 172 31.56 0.37 -3.09
C ASP A 172 31.43 -1.15 -3.35
N ASN A 173 31.80 -1.57 -4.57
CA ASN A 173 32.05 -2.95 -5.00
C ASN A 173 30.90 -3.98 -4.99
N HIS A 174 29.63 -3.57 -4.95
CA HIS A 174 28.49 -4.49 -5.16
C HIS A 174 27.51 -4.00 -6.22
N SER A 175 26.87 -4.94 -6.94
CA SER A 175 25.76 -4.60 -7.83
C SER A 175 24.64 -3.98 -6.99
N VAL A 176 24.37 -2.69 -7.19
CA VAL A 176 23.32 -1.98 -6.45
C VAL A 176 21.97 -2.58 -6.84
N GLY A 177 21.26 -3.15 -5.85
CA GLY A 177 19.85 -3.53 -6.00
C GLY A 177 18.98 -2.28 -6.17
N SER A 178 17.79 -2.41 -6.76
CA SER A 178 16.86 -1.27 -6.83
C SER A 178 16.58 -0.70 -5.45
N VAL A 179 16.59 0.63 -5.35
CA VAL A 179 16.12 1.35 -4.16
C VAL A 179 14.71 0.90 -3.80
N ILE A 180 13.84 0.74 -4.81
CA ILE A 180 12.47 0.26 -4.62
C ILE A 180 12.45 -1.25 -4.84
N SER A 181 12.15 -2.01 -3.80
CA SER A 181 12.08 -3.47 -3.84
C SER A 181 10.71 -4.00 -4.25
N PHE A 182 9.63 -3.25 -4.01
CA PHE A 182 8.28 -3.67 -4.40
C PHE A 182 7.33 -2.51 -4.72
N LEU A 183 6.30 -2.82 -5.51
CA LEU A 183 5.17 -1.95 -5.80
C LEU A 183 3.89 -2.59 -5.25
N THR A 184 3.12 -1.84 -4.48
CA THR A 184 1.79 -2.23 -4.02
C THR A 184 0.72 -1.61 -4.92
N CYS A 185 0.07 -2.46 -5.71
CA CYS A 185 -0.88 -2.08 -6.75
C CYS A 185 -2.23 -2.72 -6.42
N THR A 186 -3.24 -1.99 -5.93
CA THR A 186 -3.32 -0.52 -5.82
C THR A 186 -4.06 -0.07 -4.55
N ASN A 187 -3.99 1.23 -4.24
CA ASN A 187 -4.84 1.88 -3.24
C ASN A 187 -6.30 2.00 -3.73
N THR A 188 -7.17 2.61 -2.93
CA THR A 188 -8.57 2.83 -3.30
C THR A 188 -8.69 3.84 -4.43
N LEU A 189 -9.76 3.72 -5.24
CA LEU A 189 -10.04 4.67 -6.32
C LEU A 189 -10.87 5.83 -5.77
N GLY A 190 -10.26 7.02 -5.72
CA GLY A 190 -10.94 8.26 -5.33
C GLY A 190 -12.06 8.68 -6.27
N ASN A 191 -12.67 9.84 -5.97
CA ASN A 191 -13.74 10.43 -6.78
C ASN A 191 -14.92 9.45 -7.03
N THR A 192 -15.18 8.56 -6.09
CA THR A 192 -16.34 7.65 -6.15
C THR A 192 -17.45 8.16 -5.25
N LEU A 193 -18.69 8.03 -5.71
CA LEU A 193 -19.90 8.42 -4.98
C LEU A 193 -20.83 7.22 -4.87
N LEU A 194 -21.43 7.03 -3.69
CA LEU A 194 -22.52 6.09 -3.47
C LEU A 194 -23.68 6.79 -2.75
N PHE A 195 -24.89 6.32 -3.01
CA PHE A 195 -26.12 6.77 -2.35
C PHE A 195 -26.53 5.81 -1.21
N PRO A 196 -27.35 6.27 -0.25
CA PRO A 196 -27.79 5.45 0.89
C PRO A 196 -28.48 4.13 0.49
N ASP A 197 -29.21 4.13 -0.62
CA ASP A 197 -29.90 2.94 -1.12
C ASP A 197 -28.93 1.87 -1.68
N GLN A 198 -27.66 2.22 -1.92
CA GLN A 198 -26.63 1.31 -2.43
C GLN A 198 -25.80 0.64 -1.32
N ILE A 199 -25.91 1.09 -0.06
CA ILE A 199 -25.07 0.62 1.06
C ILE A 199 -25.83 -0.19 2.12
N THR A 200 -25.14 -1.07 2.84
CA THR A 200 -25.76 -1.85 3.93
C THR A 200 -26.25 -0.95 5.06
N LEU A 201 -27.41 -1.26 5.66
CA LEU A 201 -28.04 -0.46 6.71
C LEU A 201 -27.16 -0.24 7.95
N SER A 202 -26.31 -1.20 8.30
CA SER A 202 -25.32 -1.08 9.38
C SER A 202 -24.22 -0.06 9.11
N SER A 203 -24.09 0.39 7.86
CA SER A 203 -23.16 1.41 7.40
C SER A 203 -23.84 2.74 7.07
N SER A 204 -25.16 2.84 7.25
CA SER A 204 -25.89 4.09 7.09
C SER A 204 -25.83 4.86 8.41
N PRO A 205 -25.50 6.16 8.42
CA PRO A 205 -25.48 6.95 9.65
C PRO A 205 -26.83 6.79 10.35
N SER A 206 -26.77 6.33 11.60
CA SER A 206 -27.93 5.96 12.40
C SER A 206 -29.01 7.04 12.36
N SER A 207 -30.22 6.57 12.10
CA SER A 207 -31.54 7.22 12.10
C SER A 207 -31.76 8.32 13.16
N ASN A 208 -31.13 9.48 12.99
CA ASN A 208 -31.54 10.72 13.60
C ASN A 208 -32.04 11.64 12.49
N ASN A 209 -33.25 11.41 11.97
CA ASN A 209 -34.11 12.29 11.14
C ASN A 209 -33.47 13.22 10.07
N HIS A 210 -32.21 13.01 9.71
CA HIS A 210 -31.51 13.68 8.65
C HIS A 210 -31.30 12.62 7.58
N SER A 211 -32.19 12.62 6.59
CA SER A 211 -31.97 11.93 5.32
C SER A 211 -30.61 12.38 4.78
N THR A 212 -29.57 11.58 4.94
CA THR A 212 -28.28 11.88 4.34
C THR A 212 -28.39 11.66 2.84
N THR A 213 -28.10 12.68 2.03
CA THR A 213 -28.20 12.58 0.56
C THR A 213 -27.22 11.56 -0.04
N PHE A 214 -26.13 11.26 0.66
CA PHE A 214 -25.04 10.42 0.17
C PHE A 214 -24.62 9.36 1.20
N ALA A 215 -23.94 8.31 0.74
CA ALA A 215 -23.44 7.21 1.57
C ALA A 215 -22.31 7.61 2.52
N LEU A 216 -21.54 8.65 2.17
CA LEU A 216 -20.46 9.20 3.00
C LEU A 216 -20.73 10.66 3.33
N PRO A 217 -20.34 11.15 4.53
CA PRO A 217 -20.42 12.56 4.90
C PRO A 217 -19.61 13.48 3.98
N THR A 218 -18.48 12.99 3.46
CA THR A 218 -17.62 13.72 2.51
C THR A 218 -18.14 13.68 1.08
N VAL A 219 -19.29 13.03 0.82
CA VAL A 219 -19.91 12.77 -0.49
C VAL A 219 -19.08 11.82 -1.37
N LEU A 220 -17.82 12.15 -1.58
CA LEU A 220 -16.85 11.37 -2.33
C LEU A 220 -15.93 10.58 -1.38
N GLY A 221 -15.47 9.42 -1.85
CA GLY A 221 -14.50 8.61 -1.14
C GLY A 221 -13.77 7.62 -2.04
N GLY A 222 -12.91 6.83 -1.41
CA GLY A 222 -12.13 5.78 -2.06
C GLY A 222 -12.92 4.47 -2.20
N LEU A 223 -13.17 4.05 -3.44
CA LEU A 223 -13.75 2.75 -3.80
C LEU A 223 -12.74 1.62 -3.65
N ALA A 224 -13.20 0.50 -3.07
CA ALA A 224 -12.44 -0.72 -2.90
C ALA A 224 -13.35 -1.95 -3.05
N GLY A 225 -12.77 -3.13 -2.87
CA GLY A 225 -13.45 -4.41 -3.02
C GLY A 225 -13.73 -4.76 -4.48
N GLU A 226 -14.77 -5.54 -4.73
CA GLU A 226 -15.03 -6.16 -6.04
C GLU A 226 -15.13 -5.15 -7.18
N ALA A 227 -15.75 -4.00 -6.94
CA ALA A 227 -15.88 -2.93 -7.93
C ALA A 227 -14.53 -2.37 -8.41
N LEU A 228 -13.48 -2.41 -7.58
CA LEU A 228 -12.13 -1.98 -7.95
C LEU A 228 -11.32 -3.09 -8.66
N HIS A 229 -11.71 -4.36 -8.50
CA HIS A 229 -10.87 -5.51 -8.86
C HIS A 229 -10.38 -5.51 -10.31
N PRO A 230 -11.23 -5.24 -11.35
CA PRO A 230 -10.76 -5.26 -12.73
C PRO A 230 -9.66 -4.23 -13.01
N LEU A 231 -9.76 -3.03 -12.43
CA LEU A 231 -8.75 -1.98 -12.56
C LEU A 231 -7.45 -2.36 -11.84
N ALA A 232 -7.57 -2.94 -10.65
CA ALA A 232 -6.42 -3.45 -9.89
C ALA A 232 -5.66 -4.56 -10.66
N LEU A 233 -6.39 -5.50 -11.28
CA LEU A 233 -5.80 -6.53 -12.14
C LEU A 233 -5.02 -5.93 -13.31
N GLY A 234 -5.58 -4.91 -13.98
CA GLY A 234 -4.91 -4.20 -15.05
C GLY A 234 -3.60 -3.53 -14.61
N ASN A 235 -3.61 -2.90 -13.42
CA ASN A 235 -2.43 -2.28 -12.84
C ASN A 235 -1.32 -3.30 -12.53
N VAL A 236 -1.67 -4.41 -11.88
CA VAL A 236 -0.74 -5.51 -11.58
C VAL A 236 -0.18 -6.11 -12.88
N TYR A 237 -1.05 -6.40 -13.85
CA TYR A 237 -0.65 -6.97 -15.14
C TYR A 237 0.32 -6.07 -15.89
N ARG A 238 0.04 -4.76 -15.95
CA ARG A 238 0.88 -3.82 -16.69
C ARG A 238 2.27 -3.71 -16.09
N PHE A 239 2.38 -3.47 -14.78
CA PHE A 239 3.69 -3.45 -14.10
C PHE A 239 4.41 -4.80 -14.24
N SER A 240 3.71 -5.93 -14.12
CA SER A 240 4.33 -7.25 -14.24
C SER A 240 5.00 -7.44 -15.60
N ASN A 241 4.34 -7.02 -16.68
CA ASN A 241 4.89 -7.13 -18.02
C ASN A 241 6.04 -6.16 -18.27
N LEU A 242 5.91 -4.90 -17.87
CA LEU A 242 6.99 -3.90 -18.03
C LEU A 242 8.26 -4.29 -17.25
N LEU A 243 8.10 -4.85 -16.05
CA LEU A 243 9.22 -5.38 -15.28
C LEU A 243 9.84 -6.61 -15.97
N LYS A 244 9.03 -7.58 -16.43
CA LYS A 244 9.55 -8.74 -17.19
C LYS A 244 10.31 -8.34 -18.45
N GLU A 245 9.84 -7.32 -19.16
CA GLU A 245 10.52 -6.77 -20.34
C GLU A 245 11.85 -6.13 -19.95
N SER A 246 11.88 -5.35 -18.87
CA SER A 246 13.10 -4.75 -18.34
C SER A 246 14.14 -5.79 -17.94
N ASN A 247 13.72 -6.95 -17.45
CA ASN A 247 14.59 -8.05 -16.99
C ASN A 247 15.32 -8.77 -18.12
N LYS A 248 14.91 -8.56 -19.38
CA LYS A 248 15.67 -9.03 -20.54
C LYS A 248 17.04 -8.34 -20.64
N ARG A 249 17.24 -7.22 -19.92
CA ARG A 249 18.52 -6.53 -19.78
C ARG A 249 19.20 -6.99 -18.48
N PRO A 250 20.33 -7.73 -18.53
CA PRO A 250 20.96 -8.35 -17.36
C PRO A 250 21.35 -7.39 -16.23
N SER A 251 21.53 -6.11 -16.55
CA SER A 251 21.92 -5.05 -15.62
C SER A 251 20.79 -4.10 -15.22
N SER A 252 19.53 -4.41 -15.57
CA SER A 252 18.43 -3.51 -15.22
C SER A 252 18.23 -3.49 -13.69
N PRO A 253 18.24 -2.30 -13.06
CA PRO A 253 17.98 -2.19 -11.63
C PRO A 253 16.56 -2.65 -11.28
N LEU A 254 15.63 -2.56 -12.22
CA LEU A 254 14.22 -2.93 -12.03
C LEU A 254 14.00 -4.43 -11.84
N SER A 255 15.02 -5.26 -12.06
CA SER A 255 14.83 -6.70 -12.23
C SER A 255 14.43 -7.50 -11.00
N LYS A 256 14.62 -6.91 -9.83
CA LYS A 256 14.28 -7.53 -8.55
C LYS A 256 12.96 -7.00 -7.97
N ILE A 257 12.35 -6.00 -8.60
CA ILE A 257 11.09 -5.40 -8.12
C ILE A 257 9.98 -6.46 -8.11
N LYS A 258 9.29 -6.57 -6.97
CA LYS A 258 8.12 -7.43 -6.80
C LYS A 258 6.84 -6.62 -6.82
N ILE A 259 5.72 -7.28 -7.14
CA ILE A 259 4.39 -6.65 -7.10
C ILE A 259 3.57 -7.29 -5.99
N ILE A 260 3.05 -6.46 -5.10
CA ILE A 260 2.01 -6.82 -4.14
C ILE A 260 0.66 -6.41 -4.74
N GLY A 261 -0.15 -7.39 -5.08
CA GLY A 261 -1.47 -7.18 -5.65
C GLY A 261 -2.52 -6.89 -4.58
N VAL A 262 -3.22 -5.77 -4.72
CA VAL A 262 -4.23 -5.26 -3.78
C VAL A 262 -5.41 -4.69 -4.57
N GLY A 263 -6.62 -4.94 -4.08
CA GLY A 263 -7.86 -4.41 -4.68
C GLY A 263 -8.81 -5.53 -5.07
N GLY A 264 -9.92 -5.64 -4.34
CA GLY A 264 -10.99 -6.60 -4.66
C GLY A 264 -10.66 -8.07 -4.50
N ILE A 265 -9.71 -8.41 -3.62
CA ILE A 265 -9.42 -9.79 -3.24
C ILE A 265 -10.44 -10.24 -2.19
N THR A 266 -11.64 -10.60 -2.66
CA THR A 266 -12.81 -10.97 -1.84
C THR A 266 -13.11 -12.47 -1.86
N SER A 267 -12.40 -13.21 -2.70
CA SER A 267 -12.46 -14.66 -2.77
C SER A 267 -11.11 -15.23 -3.18
N LYS A 268 -11.01 -16.54 -3.09
CA LYS A 268 -9.88 -17.32 -3.60
C LYS A 268 -9.69 -17.15 -5.10
N GLU A 269 -10.77 -17.07 -5.88
CA GLU A 269 -10.72 -16.82 -7.32
C GLU A 269 -10.17 -15.43 -7.59
N ALA A 270 -10.56 -14.42 -6.80
CA ALA A 270 -10.01 -13.07 -6.91
C ALA A 270 -8.50 -13.04 -6.58
N ARG A 271 -8.06 -13.80 -5.55
CA ARG A 271 -6.63 -14.00 -5.27
C ARG A 271 -5.91 -14.62 -6.47
N ARG A 272 -6.44 -15.72 -7.02
CA ARG A 272 -5.85 -16.43 -8.17
C ARG A 272 -5.75 -15.53 -9.40
N ARG A 273 -6.74 -14.65 -9.65
CA ARG A 273 -6.65 -13.66 -10.73
C ARG A 273 -5.52 -12.67 -10.49
N MET A 274 -5.31 -12.22 -9.26
CA MET A 274 -4.22 -11.31 -8.91
C MET A 274 -2.84 -11.95 -9.12
N GLU A 275 -2.71 -13.22 -8.75
CA GLU A 275 -1.50 -14.03 -9.01
C GLU A 275 -1.29 -14.23 -10.53
N ALA A 276 -2.35 -14.55 -11.27
CA ALA A 276 -2.30 -14.70 -12.72
C ALA A 276 -1.95 -13.39 -13.45
N ALA A 277 -2.38 -12.24 -12.91
CA ALA A 277 -1.97 -10.93 -13.38
C ALA A 277 -0.47 -10.65 -13.12
N GLY A 278 0.17 -11.42 -12.24
CA GLY A 278 1.61 -11.36 -12.00
C GLY A 278 2.02 -10.76 -10.65
N ALA A 279 1.10 -10.71 -9.69
CA ALA A 279 1.44 -10.40 -8.30
C ALA A 279 2.27 -11.54 -7.69
N GLY A 280 3.35 -11.19 -6.99
CA GLY A 280 4.17 -12.14 -6.21
C GLY A 280 3.66 -12.33 -4.78
N ALA A 281 2.84 -11.40 -4.31
CA ALA A 281 2.19 -11.39 -3.00
C ALA A 281 0.84 -10.68 -3.14
N VAL A 282 -0.07 -10.92 -2.20
CA VAL A 282 -1.38 -10.27 -2.18
C VAL A 282 -1.73 -9.70 -0.81
N ALA A 283 -2.57 -8.67 -0.77
CA ALA A 283 -3.19 -8.18 0.48
C ALA A 283 -4.69 -7.88 0.28
N CYS A 284 -5.47 -8.08 1.36
CA CYS A 284 -6.91 -7.87 1.37
C CYS A 284 -7.33 -6.97 2.55
N ALA A 285 -8.14 -5.95 2.27
CA ALA A 285 -8.69 -5.06 3.30
C ALA A 285 -10.22 -5.15 3.38
N THR A 286 -10.92 -5.00 2.25
CA THR A 286 -12.40 -5.04 2.23
C THR A 286 -12.97 -6.36 2.75
N LEU A 287 -12.38 -7.50 2.33
CA LEU A 287 -12.80 -8.82 2.83
C LEU A 287 -12.53 -8.95 4.33
N PHE A 288 -11.36 -8.50 4.80
CA PHE A 288 -11.03 -8.51 6.23
C PHE A 288 -11.98 -7.63 7.05
N GLY A 289 -12.33 -6.45 6.54
CA GLY A 289 -13.32 -5.58 7.19
C GLY A 289 -14.72 -6.21 7.25
N LYS A 290 -15.04 -7.10 6.31
CA LYS A 290 -16.34 -7.78 6.23
C LYS A 290 -16.41 -9.05 7.10
N GLU A 291 -15.36 -9.87 7.04
CA GLU A 291 -15.32 -11.24 7.60
C GLU A 291 -14.41 -11.38 8.83
N GLY A 292 -13.69 -10.31 9.21
CA GLY A 292 -12.65 -10.38 10.24
C GLY A 292 -11.53 -11.36 9.87
N ILE A 293 -11.00 -12.07 10.88
CA ILE A 293 -9.89 -13.01 10.70
C ILE A 293 -10.24 -14.19 9.77
N THR A 294 -11.52 -14.52 9.62
CA THR A 294 -12.03 -15.57 8.71
C THR A 294 -11.68 -15.27 7.25
N ALA A 295 -11.44 -14.01 6.88
CA ALA A 295 -10.95 -13.63 5.57
C ALA A 295 -9.69 -14.41 5.16
N PHE A 296 -8.78 -14.67 6.11
CA PHE A 296 -7.54 -15.40 5.81
C PHE A 296 -7.80 -16.87 5.51
N GLU A 297 -8.80 -17.49 6.15
CA GLU A 297 -9.23 -18.87 5.86
C GLU A 297 -9.87 -18.97 4.48
N ILE A 298 -10.76 -18.02 4.14
CA ILE A 298 -11.41 -17.93 2.82
C ILE A 298 -10.37 -17.84 1.69
N LEU A 299 -9.28 -17.09 1.90
CA LEU A 299 -8.24 -16.91 0.89
C LEU A 299 -7.23 -18.07 0.81
N SER A 300 -7.02 -18.79 1.91
CA SER A 300 -5.99 -19.84 2.03
C SER A 300 -6.47 -21.25 1.69
N SER A 301 -7.78 -21.49 1.57
CA SER A 301 -8.31 -22.81 1.24
C SER A 301 -7.88 -23.26 -0.17
N ASN A 302 -7.32 -24.47 -0.30
CA ASN A 302 -6.78 -25.04 -1.55
C ASN A 302 -7.82 -25.29 -2.63
#